data_AF-N1PND9-F1
#
_entry.id   AF-N1PND9-F1
#
_cell.length_a   1.000
_cell.length_b   1.000
_cell.length_c   1.000
_cell.angle_alpha   90.00
_cell.angle_beta   90.00
_cell.angle_gamma   90.00
#
_symmetry.space_group_name_H-M   'P 1'
#
loop_
_entity.id
_entity.type
_entity.pdbx_description
1 polymer ?
#
loop_
_entity_poly.entity_id
_entity_poly.type
_entity_poly.pdbx_seq_one_letter_code
_entity_poly.pdbx_strand_id
1 'polypeptide(L)'
;MDNATFNSTNGTFTNGTFNGTDGSSFAPPAPKPFWTNLLLPVLYLTILIGSLYTFSTVYRKRQIQKAARLESWFPPHRQRDIYLSLLHIDPQDASGADGEKTLSRVPDSILKAALLRRAVEDIQRIVQLRSSKPALQHLLQRGSVGDELWQRFQRAEKEMEEEVKDVVNEANAFTQGWGQVIFQSANEINQNRLIKERIAELQSKVNAEKAWWEKRKEGISSGFMAELEEESAKKADAATKKSSSDDDAVLVEAGGPATGFDQGAAKKRNRPKK
;
A
#
# COMPACT_ATOMS: atom_id res chain seq x y z
N MET A 1 60.53 -39.04 33.24
CA MET A 1 59.23 -39.27 33.90
C MET A 1 58.19 -39.72 32.89
N ASP A 2 57.99 -40.99 32.53
CA ASP A 2 58.77 -42.25 32.50
C ASP A 2 57.83 -43.19 31.71
N ASN A 3 58.16 -43.50 30.45
CA ASN A 3 58.51 -44.84 29.95
C ASN A 3 57.82 -46.05 30.61
N ALA A 4 56.97 -46.75 29.85
CA ALA A 4 56.84 -48.23 29.79
C ALA A 4 55.65 -48.57 28.87
N THR A 5 55.83 -49.10 27.66
CA THR A 5 56.30 -50.44 27.30
C THR A 5 55.30 -51.54 27.68
N PHE A 6 54.82 -52.20 26.62
CA PHE A 6 54.24 -53.53 26.55
C PHE A 6 54.74 -54.46 27.66
N ASN A 7 53.84 -55.09 28.43
CA ASN A 7 54.13 -56.43 28.92
C ASN A 7 52.88 -57.29 29.08
N SER A 8 52.99 -58.46 28.47
CA SER A 8 52.11 -59.61 28.58
C SER A 8 51.95 -60.03 30.03
N THR A 9 50.73 -60.37 30.44
CA THR A 9 50.53 -61.23 31.60
C THR A 9 49.51 -62.30 31.22
N ASN A 10 50.04 -63.48 30.92
CA ASN A 10 49.32 -64.74 30.83
C ASN A 10 48.48 -64.92 32.10
N GLY A 11 47.16 -64.80 31.97
CA GLY A 11 46.18 -65.25 32.95
C GLY A 11 45.79 -66.69 32.67
N THR A 12 46.50 -67.59 33.34
CA THR A 12 46.32 -69.03 33.48
C THR A 12 44.87 -69.52 33.29
N PHE A 13 44.65 -70.37 32.27
CA PHE A 13 43.45 -71.19 32.17
C PHE A 13 43.47 -72.26 33.26
N THR A 14 42.75 -72.04 34.36
CA THR A 14 42.41 -73.09 35.31
C THR A 14 41.20 -73.84 34.78
N ASN A 15 41.44 -74.99 34.16
CA ASN A 15 40.39 -75.95 33.83
C ASN A 15 39.94 -76.63 35.13
N GLY A 16 39.05 -75.97 35.85
CA GLY A 16 38.40 -76.51 37.04
C GLY A 16 37.27 -77.44 36.62
N THR A 17 37.55 -78.74 36.59
CA THR A 17 36.54 -79.79 36.47
C THR A 17 35.68 -79.80 37.73
N PHE A 18 34.64 -78.97 37.77
CA PHE A 18 33.61 -79.04 38.79
C PHE A 18 32.60 -80.11 38.41
N ASN A 19 32.84 -81.33 38.90
CA ASN A 19 31.84 -82.38 38.94
C ASN A 19 31.06 -82.19 40.25
N GLY A 20 29.92 -81.53 40.16
CA GLY A 20 29.04 -81.24 41.29
C GLY A 20 27.59 -81.36 40.83
N THR A 21 27.01 -82.49 41.18
CA THR A 21 25.62 -82.88 41.00
C THR A 21 24.68 -81.91 41.74
N ASP A 22 24.03 -81.00 41.02
CA ASP A 22 22.78 -80.38 41.46
C ASP A 22 21.88 -80.17 40.22
N GLY A 23 20.80 -80.94 40.17
CA GLY A 23 19.84 -80.99 39.08
C GLY A 23 18.97 -79.74 38.98
N SER A 24 19.56 -78.62 38.58
CA SER A 24 18.80 -77.48 38.04
C SER A 24 18.97 -77.45 36.52
N SER A 25 17.95 -77.92 35.83
CA SER A 25 17.84 -77.93 34.38
C SER A 25 18.08 -76.50 33.84
N PHE A 26 19.21 -76.25 33.16
CA PHE A 26 19.37 -75.04 32.36
C PHE A 26 18.45 -75.16 31.14
N ALA A 27 17.20 -74.72 31.31
CA ALA A 27 16.26 -74.58 30.20
C ALA A 27 16.73 -73.40 29.33
N PRO A 28 17.00 -73.59 28.02
CA PRO A 28 17.21 -72.44 27.15
C PRO A 28 15.94 -71.56 27.19
N PRO A 29 16.06 -70.24 27.33
CA PRO A 29 14.89 -69.38 27.31
C PRO A 29 14.15 -69.60 25.98
N ALA A 30 12.83 -69.85 26.05
CA ALA A 30 12.01 -70.11 24.89
C ALA A 30 12.26 -69.05 23.79
N PRO A 31 12.32 -69.45 22.50
CA PRO A 31 12.56 -68.51 21.42
C PRO A 31 11.46 -67.44 21.47
N LYS A 32 11.85 -66.18 21.68
CA LYS A 32 10.91 -65.05 21.69
C LYS A 32 10.17 -65.08 20.35
N PRO A 33 8.82 -65.00 20.34
CA PRO A 33 8.08 -65.14 19.09
C PRO A 33 8.53 -64.04 18.12
N PHE A 34 8.66 -64.40 16.83
CA PHE A 34 9.07 -63.48 15.75
C PHE A 34 8.32 -62.14 15.80
N TRP A 35 7.04 -62.20 16.16
CA TRP A 35 6.16 -61.05 16.36
C TRP A 35 6.66 -60.05 17.41
N THR A 36 7.34 -60.48 18.47
CA THR A 36 7.87 -59.56 19.51
C THR A 36 9.02 -58.71 18.98
N ASN A 37 9.91 -59.27 18.15
CA ASN A 37 11.03 -58.53 17.56
C ASN A 37 10.58 -57.62 16.40
N LEU A 38 9.48 -57.94 15.71
CA LEU A 38 8.88 -57.10 14.67
C LEU A 38 8.00 -55.98 15.26
N LEU A 39 7.32 -56.24 16.38
CA LEU A 39 6.38 -55.29 16.98
C LEU A 39 7.08 -54.09 17.64
N LEU A 40 8.26 -54.29 18.24
CA LEU A 40 9.06 -53.21 18.83
C LEU A 40 9.43 -52.10 17.82
N PRO A 41 10.04 -52.38 16.65
CA PRO A 41 10.38 -51.34 15.67
C PRO A 41 9.14 -50.73 15.00
N VAL A 42 8.08 -51.52 14.76
CA VAL A 42 6.81 -50.98 14.23
C VAL A 42 6.16 -50.03 15.24
N LEU A 43 6.10 -50.41 16.52
CA LEU A 43 5.58 -49.57 17.60
C LEU A 43 6.37 -48.26 17.70
N TYR A 44 7.71 -48.34 17.68
CA TYR A 44 8.57 -47.16 17.65
C TYR A 44 8.24 -46.23 16.49
N LEU A 45 8.10 -46.78 15.28
CA LEU A 45 7.79 -45.99 14.09
C LEU A 45 6.38 -45.38 14.16
N THR A 46 5.39 -46.10 14.66
CA THR A 46 4.02 -45.56 14.83
C THR A 46 3.97 -44.42 15.85
N ILE A 47 4.69 -44.53 16.97
CA ILE A 47 4.79 -43.46 17.97
C ILE A 47 5.53 -42.25 17.38
N LEU A 48 6.60 -42.47 16.61
CA LEU A 48 7.36 -41.41 15.96
C LEU A 48 6.52 -40.69 14.89
N ILE A 49 5.83 -41.42 14.02
CA ILE A 49 4.93 -40.83 13.01
C ILE A 49 3.74 -40.14 13.68
N GLY A 50 3.14 -40.74 14.71
CA GLY A 50 2.03 -40.16 15.45
C GLY A 50 2.41 -38.86 16.16
N SER A 51 3.56 -38.84 16.84
CA SER A 51 4.07 -37.62 17.49
C SER A 51 4.45 -36.54 16.49
N LEU A 52 5.07 -36.89 15.35
CA LEU A 52 5.38 -35.93 14.29
C LEU A 52 4.12 -35.38 13.61
N TYR A 53 3.11 -36.22 13.36
CA TYR A 53 1.84 -35.80 12.76
C TYR A 53 1.06 -34.88 13.69
N THR A 54 0.95 -35.22 14.97
CA THR A 54 0.28 -34.37 15.97
C THR A 54 1.02 -33.03 16.14
N PHE A 55 2.36 -33.04 16.20
CA PHE A 55 3.15 -31.81 16.24
C PHE A 55 2.98 -30.95 14.97
N SER A 56 3.08 -31.55 13.79
CA SER A 56 2.92 -30.86 12.49
C SER A 56 1.54 -30.22 12.36
N THR A 57 0.48 -30.95 12.73
CA THR A 57 -0.89 -30.42 12.67
C THR A 57 -1.12 -29.31 13.69
N VAL A 58 -0.66 -29.45 14.93
CA VAL A 58 -0.80 -28.40 15.95
C VAL A 58 0.02 -27.16 15.59
N TYR A 59 1.26 -27.34 15.11
CA TYR A 59 2.12 -26.25 14.67
C TYR A 59 1.50 -25.48 13.50
N ARG A 60 1.03 -26.19 12.46
CA ARG A 60 0.35 -25.56 11.31
C ARG A 60 -0.95 -24.87 11.73
N LYS A 61 -1.76 -25.49 12.60
CA LYS A 61 -2.97 -24.86 13.13
C LYS A 61 -2.65 -23.57 13.88
N ARG A 62 -1.59 -23.55 14.70
CA ARG A 62 -1.13 -22.34 15.40
C ARG A 62 -0.64 -21.28 14.43
N GLN A 63 0.11 -21.64 13.39
CA GLN A 63 0.55 -20.70 12.36
C GLN A 63 -0.64 -20.08 11.60
N ILE A 64 -1.63 -20.90 11.22
CA ILE A 64 -2.86 -20.42 10.57
C ILE A 64 -3.65 -19.50 11.51
N GLN A 65 -3.77 -19.83 12.79
CA GLN A 65 -4.44 -18.97 13.78
C GLN A 65 -3.70 -17.65 14.00
N LYS A 66 -2.37 -17.65 13.99
CA LYS A 66 -1.57 -16.41 14.03
C LYS A 66 -1.85 -15.56 12.80
N ALA A 67 -1.85 -16.16 11.61
CA ALA A 67 -2.19 -15.47 10.37
C ALA A 67 -3.65 -14.99 10.33
N ALA A 68 -4.57 -15.71 10.98
CA ALA A 68 -5.99 -15.35 11.07
C ALA A 68 -6.25 -14.18 12.03
N ARG A 69 -5.42 -14.00 13.06
CA ARG A 69 -5.49 -12.86 14.00
C ARG A 69 -4.93 -11.56 13.44
N LEU A 70 -4.28 -11.62 12.28
CA LEU A 70 -3.80 -10.43 11.61
C LEU A 70 -4.99 -9.58 11.20
N GLU A 71 -4.89 -8.27 11.45
CA GLU A 71 -5.90 -7.31 11.03
C GLU A 71 -6.06 -7.32 9.52
N SER A 72 -7.29 -7.10 9.07
CA SER A 72 -7.61 -6.89 7.66
C SER A 72 -6.81 -5.72 7.09
N TRP A 73 -6.25 -5.86 5.90
CA TRP A 73 -5.53 -4.79 5.22
C TRP A 73 -6.47 -3.64 4.81
N PHE A 74 -7.67 -3.99 4.34
CA PHE A 74 -8.68 -3.02 3.92
C PHE A 74 -9.80 -2.91 4.95
N PRO A 75 -10.43 -1.72 5.05
CA PRO A 75 -11.65 -1.60 5.83
C PRO A 75 -12.78 -2.46 5.22
N PRO A 76 -13.84 -2.74 6.01
CA PRO A 76 -15.01 -3.48 5.54
C PRO A 76 -15.56 -2.93 4.21
N HIS A 77 -15.98 -3.83 3.33
CA HIS A 77 -16.39 -3.47 1.97
C HIS A 77 -17.85 -3.00 1.92
N ARG A 78 -18.06 -1.70 2.16
CA ARG A 78 -19.39 -1.07 2.20
C ARG A 78 -20.26 -1.36 0.97
N GLN A 79 -19.73 -1.23 -0.24
CA GLN A 79 -20.52 -1.37 -1.48
C GLN A 79 -20.91 -2.83 -1.74
N ARG A 80 -20.06 -3.80 -1.38
CA ARG A 80 -20.40 -5.21 -1.34
C ARG A 80 -21.50 -5.47 -0.33
N ASP A 81 -21.36 -4.95 0.88
CA ASP A 81 -22.36 -5.15 1.94
C ASP A 81 -23.72 -4.56 1.55
N ILE A 82 -23.75 -3.41 0.86
CA ILE A 82 -24.96 -2.81 0.29
C ILE A 82 -25.53 -3.70 -0.82
N TYR A 83 -24.71 -4.22 -1.72
CA TYR A 83 -25.18 -5.09 -2.79
C TYR A 83 -25.75 -6.41 -2.24
N LEU A 84 -25.07 -7.03 -1.29
CA LEU A 84 -25.53 -8.24 -0.64
C LEU A 84 -26.78 -7.96 0.19
N SER A 85 -26.86 -6.83 0.90
CA SER A 85 -28.10 -6.48 1.61
C SER A 85 -29.26 -6.31 0.64
N LEU A 86 -29.07 -5.61 -0.48
CA LEU A 86 -30.09 -5.46 -1.54
C LEU A 86 -30.54 -6.80 -2.12
N LEU A 87 -29.65 -7.79 -2.20
CA LEU A 87 -29.97 -9.13 -2.67
C LEU A 87 -30.80 -9.95 -1.66
N HIS A 88 -30.58 -9.72 -0.36
CA HIS A 88 -31.25 -10.43 0.74
C HIS A 88 -32.42 -9.64 1.35
N ILE A 89 -32.86 -8.53 0.75
CA ILE A 89 -34.11 -7.87 1.18
C ILE A 89 -35.26 -8.83 0.92
N ASP A 90 -35.86 -9.35 1.99
CA ASP A 90 -37.02 -10.21 1.89
C ASP A 90 -38.24 -9.40 1.41
N PRO A 91 -39.02 -9.93 0.43
CA PRO A 91 -40.21 -9.25 -0.11
C PRO A 91 -41.26 -8.89 0.95
N GLN A 92 -41.24 -9.58 2.10
CA GLN A 92 -42.20 -9.42 3.18
C GLN A 92 -41.85 -8.23 4.08
N ASP A 93 -40.57 -7.94 4.31
CA ASP A 93 -40.11 -6.79 5.12
C ASP A 93 -40.21 -5.46 4.37
N ALA A 94 -40.18 -5.50 3.03
CA ALA A 94 -40.42 -4.33 2.18
C ALA A 94 -41.90 -3.89 2.14
N SER A 95 -42.82 -4.67 2.70
CA SER A 95 -44.26 -4.38 2.75
C SER A 95 -44.70 -3.62 4.01
N GLY A 96 -43.85 -2.69 4.47
CA GLY A 96 -44.11 -1.86 5.65
C GLY A 96 -45.04 -0.66 5.38
N ALA A 97 -46.24 -0.72 5.98
CA ALA A 97 -47.11 0.35 6.45
C ALA A 97 -47.78 1.37 5.50
N ASP A 98 -47.20 1.76 4.37
CA ASP A 98 -47.78 2.84 3.55
C ASP A 98 -48.00 2.39 2.10
N GLY A 99 -49.26 2.49 1.62
CA GLY A 99 -49.79 1.91 0.38
C GLY A 99 -49.23 2.44 -0.95
N GLU A 100 -47.92 2.58 -1.10
CA GLU A 100 -47.25 2.96 -2.33
C GLU A 100 -46.55 1.74 -2.96
N LYS A 101 -47.10 1.25 -4.08
CA LYS A 101 -46.55 0.28 -5.05
C LYS A 101 -45.53 -0.72 -4.46
N THR A 102 -46.06 -1.81 -3.91
CA THR A 102 -45.32 -3.01 -3.47
C THR A 102 -44.46 -3.59 -4.60
N LEU A 103 -43.19 -3.20 -4.68
CA LEU A 103 -42.21 -3.92 -5.49
C LEU A 103 -41.75 -5.14 -4.70
N SER A 104 -42.34 -6.30 -4.97
CA SER A 104 -41.99 -7.58 -4.32
C SER A 104 -40.52 -8.00 -4.48
N ARG A 105 -39.74 -7.29 -5.32
CA ARG A 105 -38.32 -7.56 -5.58
C ARG A 105 -37.62 -6.26 -6.01
N VAL A 106 -36.38 -6.08 -5.53
CA VAL A 106 -35.51 -4.98 -5.99
C VAL A 106 -35.31 -5.10 -7.51
N PRO A 107 -35.53 -4.02 -8.29
CA PRO A 107 -35.32 -4.04 -9.73
C PRO A 107 -33.88 -4.41 -10.13
N ASP A 108 -33.74 -5.23 -11.17
CA ASP A 108 -32.43 -5.67 -11.68
C ASP A 108 -31.53 -4.51 -12.12
N SER A 109 -32.10 -3.37 -12.53
CA SER A 109 -31.35 -2.16 -12.85
C SER A 109 -30.58 -1.61 -11.65
N ILE A 110 -31.18 -1.67 -10.45
CA ILE A 110 -30.56 -1.22 -9.20
C ILE A 110 -29.47 -2.21 -8.79
N LEU A 111 -29.71 -3.52 -8.91
CA LEU A 111 -28.71 -4.55 -8.62
C LEU A 111 -27.49 -4.44 -9.53
N LYS A 112 -27.69 -4.24 -10.84
CA LYS A 112 -26.61 -3.99 -11.80
C LYS A 112 -25.82 -2.73 -11.47
N ALA A 113 -26.50 -1.65 -11.08
CA ALA A 113 -25.84 -0.40 -10.66
C ALA A 113 -25.04 -0.58 -9.37
N ALA A 114 -25.57 -1.33 -8.40
CA ALA A 114 -24.89 -1.65 -7.14
C ALA A 114 -23.65 -2.54 -7.38
N LEU A 115 -23.75 -3.56 -8.23
CA LEU A 115 -22.61 -4.40 -8.61
C LEU A 115 -21.51 -3.57 -9.31
N LEU A 116 -21.90 -2.64 -10.17
CA LEU A 116 -20.95 -1.74 -10.82
C LEU A 116 -20.28 -0.77 -9.82
N ARG A 117 -20.99 -0.32 -8.78
CA ARG A 117 -20.39 0.45 -7.67
C ARG A 117 -19.43 -0.38 -6.83
N ARG A 118 -19.73 -1.66 -6.59
CA ARG A 118 -18.81 -2.63 -5.97
C ARG A 118 -17.54 -2.77 -6.81
N ALA A 119 -17.67 -3.03 -8.11
CA ALA A 119 -16.52 -3.14 -9.03
C ALA A 119 -15.64 -1.87 -9.07
N VAL A 120 -16.23 -0.67 -8.95
CA VAL A 120 -15.48 0.60 -8.88
C VAL A 120 -14.65 0.71 -7.60
N GLU A 121 -15.16 0.23 -6.46
CA GLU A 121 -14.41 0.17 -5.20
C GLU A 121 -13.27 -0.86 -5.30
N ASP A 122 -13.52 -2.03 -5.90
CA ASP A 122 -12.50 -3.06 -6.12
C ASP A 122 -11.34 -2.52 -6.96
N ILE A 123 -11.62 -1.78 -8.03
CA ILE A 123 -10.58 -1.11 -8.84
C ILE A 123 -9.73 -0.16 -7.99
N GLN A 124 -10.35 0.62 -7.10
CA GLN A 124 -9.59 1.52 -6.23
C GLN A 124 -8.65 0.75 -5.32
N ARG A 125 -9.13 -0.33 -4.71
CA ARG A 125 -8.33 -1.20 -3.84
C ARG A 125 -7.20 -1.90 -4.61
N ILE A 126 -7.46 -2.38 -5.83
CA ILE A 126 -6.45 -2.98 -6.72
C ILE A 126 -5.37 -1.97 -7.09
N VAL A 127 -5.75 -0.75 -7.48
CA VAL A 127 -4.80 0.31 -7.82
C VAL A 127 -3.94 0.64 -6.60
N GLN A 128 -4.54 0.71 -5.41
CA GLN A 128 -3.81 0.91 -4.16
C GLN A 128 -2.81 -0.23 -3.92
N LEU A 129 -3.23 -1.50 -3.97
CA LEU A 129 -2.34 -2.65 -3.78
C LEU A 129 -1.16 -2.63 -4.76
N ARG A 130 -1.44 -2.43 -6.05
CA ARG A 130 -0.42 -2.40 -7.11
C ARG A 130 0.58 -1.28 -6.90
N SER A 131 0.13 -0.10 -6.47
CA SER A 131 1.01 1.03 -6.18
C SER A 131 1.89 0.81 -4.95
N SER A 132 1.38 0.12 -3.91
CA SER A 132 2.10 -0.12 -2.67
C SER A 132 3.07 -1.30 -2.73
N LYS A 133 2.84 -2.29 -3.60
CA LYS A 133 3.64 -3.51 -3.71
C LYS A 133 5.15 -3.27 -3.89
N PRO A 134 5.62 -2.46 -4.87
CA PRO A 134 7.05 -2.26 -5.05
C PRO A 134 7.69 -1.52 -3.86
N ALA A 135 7.00 -0.51 -3.31
CA ALA A 135 7.49 0.22 -2.14
C ALA A 135 7.66 -0.71 -0.92
N LEU A 136 6.70 -1.60 -0.70
CA LEU A 136 6.74 -2.57 0.40
C LEU A 136 7.85 -3.61 0.22
N GLN A 137 8.07 -4.10 -1.01
CA GLN A 137 9.16 -5.03 -1.31
C GLN A 137 10.53 -4.41 -1.02
N HIS A 138 10.73 -3.14 -1.40
CA HIS A 138 11.98 -2.43 -1.09
C HIS A 138 12.21 -2.23 0.41
N LEU A 139 11.14 -1.92 1.17
CA LEU A 139 11.24 -1.77 2.62
C LEU A 139 11.50 -3.11 3.34
N LEU A 140 10.93 -4.21 2.83
CA LEU A 140 11.18 -5.55 3.35
C LEU A 140 12.64 -5.98 3.14
N GLN A 141 13.21 -5.72 1.96
CA GLN A 141 14.63 -5.99 1.68
C GLN A 141 15.58 -5.21 2.60
N ARG A 142 15.17 -4.01 3.04
CA ARG A 142 15.91 -3.19 4.00
C ARG A 142 15.73 -3.63 5.46
N GLY A 143 14.83 -4.57 5.73
CA GLY A 143 14.51 -5.03 7.08
C GLY A 143 13.77 -3.99 7.94
N SER A 144 13.29 -2.88 7.36
CA SER A 144 12.58 -1.82 8.09
C SER A 144 11.10 -2.13 8.30
N VAL A 145 10.60 -3.21 7.71
CA VAL A 145 9.21 -3.68 7.80
C VAL A 145 9.23 -5.17 8.17
N GLY A 146 8.34 -5.58 9.07
CA GLY A 146 8.22 -6.97 9.49
C GLY A 146 7.58 -7.87 8.42
N ASP A 147 7.95 -9.15 8.42
CA ASP A 147 7.39 -10.18 7.52
C ASP A 147 5.86 -10.34 7.68
N GLU A 148 5.35 -10.07 8.88
CA GLU A 148 3.91 -10.06 9.16
C GLU A 148 3.14 -9.09 8.24
N LEU A 149 3.66 -7.89 8.00
CA LEU A 149 2.99 -6.91 7.14
C LEU A 149 2.97 -7.38 5.68
N TRP A 150 4.07 -8.02 5.24
CA TRP A 150 4.15 -8.60 3.91
C TRP A 150 3.15 -9.75 3.74
N GLN A 151 3.00 -10.62 4.75
CA GLN A 151 1.99 -11.68 4.76
C GLN A 151 0.56 -11.11 4.72
N ARG A 152 0.26 -10.04 5.48
CA ARG A 152 -1.02 -9.32 5.43
C ARG A 152 -1.30 -8.78 4.02
N PHE A 153 -0.29 -8.16 3.40
CA PHE A 153 -0.40 -7.63 2.04
C PHE A 153 -0.70 -8.74 1.01
N GLN A 154 0.02 -9.86 1.05
CA GLN A 154 -0.22 -10.99 0.15
C GLN A 154 -1.60 -11.62 0.35
N ARG A 155 -2.09 -11.67 1.60
CA ARG A 155 -3.45 -12.11 1.90
C ARG A 155 -4.48 -11.18 1.27
N ALA A 156 -4.31 -9.87 1.42
CA ALA A 156 -5.19 -8.87 0.82
C ALA A 156 -5.19 -8.92 -0.71
N GLU A 157 -4.04 -9.21 -1.33
CA GLU A 157 -3.93 -9.42 -2.78
C GLU A 157 -4.78 -10.63 -3.23
N LYS A 158 -4.68 -11.75 -2.52
CA LYS A 158 -5.51 -12.94 -2.82
C LYS A 158 -6.99 -12.72 -2.58
N GLU A 159 -7.35 -12.07 -1.47
CA GLU A 159 -8.76 -11.73 -1.17
C GLU A 159 -9.35 -10.83 -2.25
N MET A 160 -8.57 -9.86 -2.76
CA MET A 160 -8.98 -9.01 -3.87
C MET A 160 -9.09 -9.77 -5.20
N GLU A 161 -8.21 -10.73 -5.48
CA GLU A 161 -8.32 -11.60 -6.67
C GLU A 161 -9.57 -12.49 -6.64
N GLU A 162 -9.95 -12.99 -5.46
CA GLU A 162 -11.19 -13.74 -5.24
C GLU A 162 -12.41 -12.84 -5.44
N GLU A 163 -12.42 -11.65 -4.83
CA GLU A 163 -13.50 -10.66 -4.99
C GLU A 163 -13.70 -10.27 -6.46
N VAL A 164 -12.62 -10.05 -7.22
CA VAL A 164 -12.70 -9.76 -8.67
C VAL A 164 -13.34 -10.91 -9.44
N LYS A 165 -12.95 -12.16 -9.15
CA LYS A 165 -13.53 -13.34 -9.81
C LYS A 165 -15.02 -13.44 -9.51
N ASP A 166 -15.41 -13.21 -8.26
CA ASP A 166 -16.82 -13.25 -7.84
C ASP A 166 -17.64 -12.18 -8.57
N VAL A 167 -17.14 -10.94 -8.65
CA VAL A 167 -17.82 -9.87 -9.39
C VAL A 167 -17.94 -10.19 -10.89
N VAL A 168 -16.91 -10.79 -11.52
CA VAL A 168 -17.00 -11.25 -12.92
C VAL A 168 -18.07 -12.32 -13.08
N ASN A 169 -18.11 -13.30 -12.18
CA ASN A 169 -19.08 -14.39 -12.20
C ASN A 169 -20.51 -13.87 -12.02
N GLU A 170 -20.73 -12.99 -11.04
CA GLU A 170 -22.02 -12.34 -10.79
C GLU A 170 -22.46 -11.48 -11.98
N ALA A 171 -21.55 -10.72 -12.59
CA ALA A 171 -21.85 -9.93 -13.77
C ALA A 171 -22.29 -10.83 -14.94
N ASN A 172 -21.60 -11.94 -15.16
CA ASN A 172 -21.98 -12.92 -16.19
C ASN A 172 -23.33 -13.59 -15.88
N ALA A 173 -23.68 -13.77 -14.60
CA ALA A 173 -24.98 -14.29 -14.19
C ALA A 173 -26.12 -13.32 -14.53
N PHE A 174 -25.89 -12.00 -14.42
CA PHE A 174 -26.88 -10.99 -14.84
C PHE A 174 -26.99 -10.84 -16.34
N THR A 175 -25.88 -10.86 -17.07
CA THR A 175 -25.84 -10.70 -18.52
C THR A 175 -24.59 -11.38 -19.07
N GLN A 176 -24.77 -12.34 -19.97
CA GLN A 176 -23.67 -13.10 -20.56
C GLN A 176 -22.65 -12.15 -21.21
N GLY A 177 -21.37 -12.34 -20.88
CA GLY A 177 -20.26 -11.52 -21.41
C GLY A 177 -20.05 -10.19 -20.67
N TRP A 178 -20.93 -9.79 -19.75
CA TRP A 178 -20.78 -8.53 -19.02
C TRP A 178 -19.55 -8.52 -18.11
N GLY A 179 -19.15 -9.68 -17.58
CA GLY A 179 -17.95 -9.80 -16.74
C GLY A 179 -16.64 -9.40 -17.44
N GLN A 180 -16.58 -9.44 -18.78
CA GLN A 180 -15.41 -9.01 -19.53
C GLN A 180 -15.26 -7.47 -19.58
N VAL A 181 -16.38 -6.75 -19.55
CA VAL A 181 -16.42 -5.30 -19.75
C VAL A 181 -16.67 -4.51 -18.46
N ILE A 182 -17.25 -5.14 -17.43
CA ILE A 182 -17.63 -4.45 -16.17
C ILE A 182 -16.44 -3.71 -15.53
N PHE A 183 -15.27 -4.33 -15.48
CA PHE A 183 -14.06 -3.72 -14.91
C PHE A 183 -13.45 -2.64 -15.80
N GLN A 184 -13.63 -2.72 -17.12
CA GLN A 184 -13.24 -1.63 -18.03
C GLN A 184 -14.10 -0.40 -17.75
N SER A 185 -15.42 -0.58 -17.68
CA SER A 185 -16.35 0.50 -17.34
C SER A 185 -16.10 1.05 -15.93
N ALA A 186 -15.84 0.18 -14.95
CA ALA A 186 -15.52 0.59 -13.58
C ALA A 186 -14.23 1.42 -13.51
N ASN A 187 -13.19 1.04 -14.28
CA ASN A 187 -11.97 1.82 -14.37
C ASN A 187 -12.23 3.22 -14.93
N GLU A 188 -12.96 3.33 -16.04
CA GLU A 188 -13.29 4.64 -16.63
C GLU A 188 -14.11 5.53 -15.67
N ILE A 189 -15.04 4.94 -14.93
CA ILE A 189 -15.80 5.66 -13.90
C ILE A 189 -14.88 6.15 -12.78
N ASN A 190 -13.94 5.33 -12.32
CA ASN A 190 -12.99 5.73 -11.29
C ASN A 190 -12.07 6.86 -11.77
N GLN A 191 -11.56 6.79 -13.01
CA GLN A 191 -10.75 7.85 -13.59
C GLN A 191 -11.54 9.16 -13.75
N ASN A 192 -12.78 9.08 -14.24
CA ASN A 192 -13.66 10.23 -14.36
C ASN A 192 -13.93 10.89 -13.00
N ARG A 193 -14.16 10.08 -11.96
CA ARG A 193 -14.35 10.56 -10.58
C ARG A 193 -13.11 11.30 -10.08
N LEU A 194 -11.92 10.72 -10.22
CA LEU A 194 -10.67 11.35 -9.80
C LEU A 194 -10.42 12.69 -10.51
N ILE A 195 -10.72 12.78 -11.81
CA ILE A 195 -10.61 14.02 -12.57
C ILE A 195 -11.58 15.07 -12.02
N LYS A 196 -12.84 14.70 -11.79
CA LYS A 196 -13.86 15.62 -11.22
C LYS A 196 -13.49 16.10 -9.82
N GLU A 197 -13.00 15.21 -8.96
CA GLU A 197 -12.53 15.56 -7.62
C GLU A 197 -11.38 16.57 -7.66
N ARG A 198 -10.38 16.35 -8.53
CA ARG A 198 -9.28 17.30 -8.72
C ARG A 198 -9.75 18.65 -9.26
N ILE A 199 -10.67 18.65 -10.22
CA ILE A 199 -11.24 19.90 -10.76
C ILE A 199 -11.99 20.65 -9.65
N ALA A 200 -12.79 19.96 -8.84
CA ALA A 200 -13.53 20.56 -7.73
C ALA A 200 -12.58 21.14 -6.67
N GLU A 201 -11.48 20.44 -6.36
CA GLU A 201 -10.45 20.93 -5.45
C GLU A 201 -9.74 22.18 -5.99
N LEU A 202 -9.43 22.22 -7.29
CA LEU A 202 -8.85 23.41 -7.91
C LEU A 202 -9.85 24.58 -7.89
N GLN A 203 -11.11 24.32 -8.25
CA GLN A 203 -12.17 25.34 -8.23
C GLN A 203 -12.41 25.93 -6.84
N SER A 204 -12.30 25.14 -5.78
CA SER A 204 -12.46 25.66 -4.41
C SER A 204 -11.33 26.60 -3.99
N LYS A 205 -10.12 26.41 -4.53
CA LYS A 205 -8.95 27.29 -4.27
C LYS A 205 -9.01 28.62 -5.02
N VAL A 206 -9.66 28.66 -6.19
CA VAL A 206 -9.72 29.84 -7.06
C VAL A 206 -10.20 31.11 -6.32
N ASN A 207 -11.22 31.01 -5.47
CA ASN A 207 -11.74 32.18 -4.76
C ASN A 207 -10.76 32.73 -3.73
N ALA A 208 -10.08 31.83 -3.00
CA ALA A 208 -9.05 32.21 -2.04
C ALA A 208 -7.82 32.83 -2.74
N GLU A 209 -7.41 32.25 -3.86
CA GLU A 209 -6.32 32.77 -4.69
C GLU A 209 -6.65 34.15 -5.28
N LYS A 210 -7.89 34.35 -5.74
CA LYS A 210 -8.37 35.67 -6.19
C LYS A 210 -8.31 36.71 -5.08
N ALA A 211 -8.83 36.38 -3.89
CA ALA A 211 -8.79 37.30 -2.76
C ALA A 211 -7.36 37.63 -2.31
N TRP A 212 -6.46 36.64 -2.35
CA TRP A 212 -5.04 36.85 -2.10
C TRP A 212 -4.39 37.73 -3.17
N TRP A 213 -4.73 37.53 -4.44
CA TRP A 213 -4.20 38.29 -5.57
C TRP A 213 -4.62 39.76 -5.53
N GLU A 214 -5.89 40.06 -5.24
CA GLU A 214 -6.36 41.44 -5.12
C GLU A 214 -5.66 42.18 -3.96
N LYS A 215 -5.52 41.55 -2.78
CA LYS A 215 -4.75 42.13 -1.67
C LYS A 215 -3.29 42.41 -2.05
N ARG A 216 -2.67 41.50 -2.82
CA ARG A 216 -1.30 41.69 -3.29
C ARG A 216 -1.21 42.83 -4.30
N LYS A 217 -2.20 42.97 -5.18
CA LYS A 217 -2.27 44.04 -6.18
C LYS A 217 -2.48 45.41 -5.53
N GLU A 218 -3.34 45.50 -4.52
CA GLU A 218 -3.51 46.71 -3.70
C GLU A 218 -2.20 47.12 -3.04
N GLY A 219 -1.47 46.17 -2.43
CA GLY A 219 -0.16 46.43 -1.84
C GLY A 219 0.92 46.88 -2.84
N ILE A 220 0.88 46.38 -4.08
CA ILE A 220 1.78 46.83 -5.15
C ILE A 220 1.40 48.26 -5.62
N SER A 221 0.10 48.53 -5.78
CA SER A 221 -0.39 49.85 -6.19
C SER A 221 -0.07 50.92 -5.17
N SER A 222 -0.23 50.63 -3.88
CA SER A 222 0.10 51.58 -2.81
C SER A 222 1.61 51.83 -2.71
N GLY A 223 2.43 50.78 -2.84
CA GLY A 223 3.88 50.91 -2.88
C GLY A 223 4.37 51.78 -4.04
N PHE A 224 3.80 51.59 -5.23
CA PHE A 224 4.15 52.40 -6.41
C PHE A 224 3.76 53.88 -6.26
N MET A 225 2.58 54.16 -5.71
CA MET A 225 2.16 55.55 -5.43
C MET A 225 3.05 56.22 -4.38
N ALA A 226 3.42 55.50 -3.32
CA ALA A 226 4.35 56.01 -2.31
C ALA A 226 5.73 56.32 -2.90
N GLU A 227 6.24 55.47 -3.80
CA GLU A 227 7.52 55.70 -4.48
C GLU A 227 7.47 56.92 -5.42
N LEU A 228 6.37 57.10 -6.16
CA LEU A 228 6.15 58.29 -7.00
C LEU A 228 6.06 59.57 -6.16
N GLU A 229 5.35 59.53 -5.04
CA GLU A 229 5.26 60.67 -4.12
C GLU A 229 6.64 61.01 -3.55
N GLU A 230 7.43 60.01 -3.14
CA GLU A 230 8.78 60.21 -2.63
C GLU A 230 9.75 60.73 -3.72
N GLU A 231 9.64 60.26 -4.96
CA GLU A 231 10.42 60.76 -6.10
C GLU A 231 9.99 62.19 -6.49
N SER A 232 8.70 62.50 -6.44
CA SER A 232 8.17 63.85 -6.68
C SER A 232 8.58 64.83 -5.59
N ALA A 233 8.58 64.40 -4.32
CA ALA A 233 9.10 65.16 -3.20
C ALA A 233 10.60 65.40 -3.34
N LYS A 234 11.39 64.37 -3.70
CA LYS A 234 12.83 64.52 -4.00
C LYS A 234 13.10 65.45 -5.19
N LYS A 235 12.28 65.41 -6.24
CA LYS A 235 12.38 66.33 -7.39
C LYS A 235 11.95 67.76 -7.03
N ALA A 236 10.95 67.94 -6.18
CA ALA A 236 10.53 69.24 -5.66
C ALA A 236 11.60 69.84 -4.73
N ASP A 237 12.25 69.02 -3.89
CA ASP A 237 13.37 69.44 -3.04
C ASP A 237 14.61 69.81 -3.88
N ALA A 238 14.86 69.08 -4.98
CA ALA A 238 15.90 69.40 -5.95
C ALA A 238 15.59 70.67 -6.76
N ALA A 239 14.32 70.93 -7.12
CA ALA A 239 13.89 72.15 -7.81
C ALA A 239 13.94 73.38 -6.88
N THR A 240 13.59 73.21 -5.60
CA THR A 240 13.69 74.27 -4.58
C THR A 240 15.15 74.63 -4.29
N LYS A 241 16.06 73.65 -4.30
CA LYS A 241 17.52 73.90 -4.23
C LYS A 241 18.11 74.52 -5.51
N LYS A 242 17.53 74.27 -6.69
CA LYS A 242 18.00 74.84 -7.97
C LYS A 242 17.50 76.27 -8.22
N SER A 243 16.42 76.70 -7.57
CA SER A 243 15.91 78.09 -7.61
C SER A 243 16.73 79.09 -6.76
N SER A 244 17.75 78.64 -6.04
CA SER A 244 18.57 79.46 -5.13
C SER A 244 19.95 79.83 -5.70
N SER A 245 20.24 79.54 -6.97
CA SER A 245 21.54 79.85 -7.56
C SER A 245 21.44 80.00 -9.07
N ASP A 246 21.06 81.19 -9.53
CA ASP A 246 21.51 81.70 -10.83
C ASP A 246 21.68 83.22 -10.73
N ASP A 247 22.94 83.66 -10.78
CA ASP A 247 23.39 84.90 -11.39
C ASP A 247 24.90 84.73 -11.64
N ASP A 248 25.30 84.28 -12.84
CA ASP A 248 26.23 85.04 -13.69
C ASP A 248 26.45 84.39 -15.08
N ALA A 249 26.36 85.25 -16.09
CA ALA A 249 27.04 85.25 -17.38
C ALA A 249 26.57 84.43 -18.63
N VAL A 250 25.96 85.22 -19.54
CA VAL A 250 26.35 85.47 -20.95
C VAL A 250 25.95 84.48 -22.09
N LEU A 251 25.22 85.09 -23.03
CA LEU A 251 24.84 84.76 -24.42
C LEU A 251 25.88 84.02 -25.31
N VAL A 252 25.38 83.24 -26.28
CA VAL A 252 25.44 83.55 -27.74
C VAL A 252 24.57 82.60 -28.57
N GLU A 253 23.87 83.20 -29.52
CA GLU A 253 22.98 82.68 -30.56
C GLU A 253 23.71 81.85 -31.64
N ALA A 254 23.06 80.82 -32.22
CA ALA A 254 22.95 80.54 -33.67
C ALA A 254 22.73 79.04 -34.00
N GLY A 255 21.69 78.78 -34.82
CA GLY A 255 21.71 77.74 -35.85
C GLY A 255 21.10 76.37 -35.51
N GLY A 256 19.89 76.10 -36.02
CA GLY A 256 19.54 74.74 -36.47
C GLY A 256 19.99 74.53 -37.93
N PRO A 257 19.65 73.42 -38.62
CA PRO A 257 19.28 72.07 -38.17
C PRO A 257 20.13 70.97 -38.89
N ALA A 258 20.19 69.73 -38.39
CA ALA A 258 20.48 68.55 -39.25
C ALA A 258 20.13 67.20 -38.61
N THR A 259 19.43 66.41 -39.42
CA THR A 259 19.15 64.97 -39.40
C THR A 259 20.36 64.06 -39.10
N GLY A 260 20.12 62.89 -38.50
CA GLY A 260 21.07 61.76 -38.59
C GLY A 260 20.81 60.60 -37.64
N PHE A 261 20.34 59.49 -38.21
CA PHE A 261 20.32 58.11 -37.70
C PHE A 261 21.50 57.69 -36.80
N ASP A 262 21.26 56.81 -35.82
CA ASP A 262 21.93 55.49 -35.82
C ASP A 262 21.23 54.44 -34.94
N GLN A 263 21.15 53.22 -35.48
CA GLN A 263 20.74 51.97 -34.83
C GLN A 263 21.98 51.33 -34.18
N GLY A 264 21.84 50.63 -33.04
CA GLY A 264 22.97 49.80 -32.58
C GLY A 264 22.84 49.06 -31.25
N ALA A 265 22.36 47.81 -31.34
CA ALA A 265 22.96 46.61 -30.74
C ALA A 265 23.14 46.43 -29.20
N ALA A 266 22.36 45.47 -28.68
CA ALA A 266 22.79 44.26 -27.95
C ALA A 266 23.65 44.34 -26.66
N LYS A 267 23.12 43.79 -25.55
CA LYS A 267 23.88 42.84 -24.71
C LYS A 267 23.02 41.88 -23.86
N LYS A 268 23.15 40.59 -24.15
CA LYS A 268 22.66 39.42 -23.38
C LYS A 268 23.15 39.47 -21.93
N ARG A 269 22.28 39.13 -20.97
CA ARG A 269 22.66 38.78 -19.59
C ARG A 269 22.58 37.28 -19.37
N ASN A 270 23.73 36.68 -19.08
CA ASN A 270 23.91 35.28 -18.63
C ASN A 270 23.34 35.09 -17.21
N ARG A 271 22.70 33.95 -16.97
CA ARG A 271 22.40 33.39 -15.64
C ARG A 271 23.48 32.37 -15.26
N PRO A 272 24.02 32.38 -14.03
CA PRO A 272 24.71 31.21 -13.49
C PRO A 272 23.73 30.33 -12.71
N LYS A 273 23.82 29.01 -12.94
CA LYS A 273 23.29 27.98 -12.05
C LYS A 273 24.36 27.61 -11.01
N LYS A 274 23.93 27.42 -9.77
CA LYS A 274 24.41 26.35 -8.90
C LYS A 274 23.17 25.74 -8.24
#